data_AF-A0A356FDL9-F1
#
_entry.id   AF-A0A356FDL9-F1
#
_cell.length_a   1.000
_cell.length_b   1.000
_cell.length_c   1.000
_cell.angle_alpha   90.00
_cell.angle_beta   90.00
_cell.angle_gamma   90.00
#
_symmetry.space_group_name_H-M   'P 1'
#
loop_
_entity.id
_entity.type
_entity.pdbx_description
1 polymer ?
#
loop_
_entity_poly.entity_id
_entity_poly.type
_entity_poly.pdbx_seq_one_letter_code
_entity_poly.pdbx_strand_id
1 'polypeptide(L)'
;MLQSDRQAYGFGDIVRLSALLQDENFKPLEDDTQAVIIEGPDGDTAEVQMEKDTAAPGWYRGIYIPRALGSYKLRLANGTTTSLRVEPPELEYRKPQLDEQSLKELATQTGGSYSQLWNSGEIPGKIDQRPEVIVTKDVPLTLWDNWLSLYLLAGLLTVEWILRKLAQLL
;
A
#
# COMPACT_ATOMS: atom_id res chain seq x y z
N MET A 1 -14.11 36.41 -1.58
CA MET A 1 -13.52 35.90 -0.33
C MET A 1 -13.44 34.38 -0.41
N LEU A 2 -12.29 33.77 -0.13
CA LEU A 2 -12.13 32.30 -0.10
C LEU A 2 -11.77 31.87 1.33
N GLN A 3 -12.47 30.88 1.86
CA GLN A 3 -12.24 30.32 3.18
C GLN A 3 -12.32 28.79 3.15
N SER A 4 -11.54 28.16 4.01
CA SER A 4 -11.69 26.76 4.40
C SER A 4 -12.41 26.66 5.74
N ASP A 5 -13.10 25.55 6.02
CA ASP A 5 -13.84 25.37 7.28
C ASP A 5 -12.93 25.33 8.52
N ARG A 6 -11.65 24.97 8.36
CA ARG A 6 -10.59 24.97 9.38
C ARG A 6 -9.28 25.48 8.80
N GLN A 7 -8.34 25.86 9.66
CA GLN A 7 -7.00 26.32 9.25
C GLN A 7 -5.95 25.18 9.24
N ALA A 8 -6.22 24.10 9.97
CA ALA A 8 -5.37 22.91 10.08
C ALA A 8 -6.21 21.64 9.89
N TYR A 9 -5.70 20.69 9.10
CA TYR A 9 -6.33 19.40 8.81
C TYR A 9 -5.29 18.28 8.96
N GLY A 10 -5.77 17.10 9.36
CA GLY A 10 -4.97 15.89 9.36
C GLY A 10 -4.74 15.38 7.93
N PHE A 11 -3.70 14.58 7.76
CA PHE A 11 -3.50 13.81 6.53
C PHE A 11 -4.71 12.91 6.25
N GLY A 12 -5.29 13.01 5.05
CA GLY A 12 -6.47 12.26 4.65
C GLY A 12 -7.82 12.86 5.08
N ASP A 13 -7.81 13.98 5.80
CA ASP A 13 -9.05 14.71 6.12
C ASP A 13 -9.64 15.38 4.87
N ILE A 14 -10.97 15.52 4.87
CA ILE A 14 -11.71 16.20 3.81
C ILE A 14 -11.69 17.71 4.10
N VAL A 15 -11.05 18.48 3.22
CA VAL A 15 -11.04 19.95 3.27
C VAL A 15 -12.28 20.47 2.55
N ARG A 16 -13.15 21.19 3.27
CA ARG A 16 -14.32 21.85 2.69
C ARG A 16 -13.97 23.30 2.36
N LEU A 17 -14.02 23.63 1.08
CA LEU A 17 -13.74 24.97 0.57
C LEU A 17 -15.06 25.72 0.37
N SER A 18 -15.08 26.98 0.78
CA SER A 18 -16.20 27.90 0.58
C SER A 18 -15.69 29.23 0.04
N ALA A 19 -16.20 29.65 -1.12
CA ALA A 19 -15.85 30.92 -1.73
C ALA A 19 -17.09 31.79 -1.92
N LEU A 20 -17.01 33.06 -1.51
CA LEU A 20 -17.98 34.09 -1.85
C LEU A 20 -17.44 34.90 -3.02
N LEU A 21 -18.14 34.88 -4.15
CA LEU A 21 -17.77 35.58 -5.38
C LEU A 21 -18.79 36.66 -5.71
N GLN A 22 -18.27 37.84 -6.03
CA GLN A 22 -19.04 39.02 -6.39
C GLN A 22 -18.45 39.61 -7.67
N ASP A 23 -19.32 40.13 -8.52
CA ASP A 23 -18.99 40.85 -9.74
C ASP A 23 -18.52 42.30 -9.45
N GLU A 24 -18.04 43.04 -10.46
CA GLU A 24 -17.53 44.42 -10.34
C GLU A 24 -18.55 45.40 -9.73
N ASN A 25 -19.85 45.06 -9.81
CA ASN A 25 -20.95 45.81 -9.20
C ASN A 25 -21.35 45.30 -7.80
N PHE A 26 -20.52 44.50 -7.13
CA PHE A 26 -20.82 43.86 -5.84
C PHE A 26 -22.06 42.94 -5.86
N LYS A 27 -22.48 42.50 -7.06
CA LYS A 27 -23.58 41.54 -7.21
C LYS A 27 -23.05 40.10 -7.10
N PRO A 28 -23.82 39.16 -6.52
CA PRO A 28 -23.42 37.75 -6.48
C PRO A 28 -23.17 37.23 -7.89
N LEU A 29 -22.05 36.54 -8.10
CA LEU A 29 -21.74 35.92 -9.40
C LEU A 29 -22.74 34.79 -9.68
N GLU A 30 -23.33 34.78 -10.88
CA GLU A 30 -24.40 33.84 -11.24
C GLU A 30 -23.91 32.53 -11.86
N ASP A 31 -22.63 32.41 -12.20
CA ASP A 31 -22.03 31.22 -12.81
C ASP A 31 -22.30 29.93 -12.01
N ASP A 32 -22.52 28.81 -12.71
CA ASP A 32 -22.87 27.55 -12.04
C ASP A 32 -21.67 26.88 -11.36
N THR A 33 -20.46 27.10 -11.89
CA THR A 33 -19.22 26.50 -11.39
C THR A 33 -18.06 27.48 -11.42
N GLN A 34 -17.14 27.34 -10.45
CA GLN A 34 -15.91 28.11 -10.40
C GLN A 34 -14.71 27.19 -10.11
N ALA A 35 -13.66 27.29 -10.92
CA ALA A 35 -12.41 26.58 -10.66
C ALA A 35 -11.55 27.29 -9.60
N VAL A 36 -10.98 26.49 -8.70
CA VAL A 36 -9.91 26.87 -7.76
C VAL A 36 -8.69 26.02 -8.05
N ILE A 37 -7.55 26.69 -8.18
CA ILE A 37 -6.25 26.06 -8.32
C ILE A 37 -5.63 25.92 -6.93
N ILE A 38 -5.24 24.70 -6.57
CA ILE A 38 -4.62 24.35 -5.30
C ILE A 38 -3.19 23.92 -5.59
N GLU A 39 -2.22 24.70 -5.11
CA GLU A 39 -0.80 24.40 -5.19
C GLU A 39 -0.36 23.76 -3.87
N GLY A 40 0.14 22.53 -3.97
CA GLY A 40 0.68 21.75 -2.86
C GLY A 40 2.13 22.07 -2.54
N PRO A 41 2.63 21.56 -1.39
CA PRO A 41 4.00 21.81 -0.93
C PRO A 41 5.07 21.21 -1.87
N ASP A 42 4.74 20.12 -2.56
CA ASP A 42 5.66 19.44 -3.48
C ASP A 42 5.65 20.05 -4.91
N GLY A 43 4.93 21.16 -5.10
CA GLY A 43 4.74 21.79 -6.42
C GLY A 43 3.61 21.18 -7.24
N ASP A 44 2.95 20.13 -6.74
CA ASP A 44 1.75 19.56 -7.36
C ASP A 44 0.63 20.59 -7.40
N THR A 45 -0.02 20.69 -8.56
CA THR A 45 -1.16 21.59 -8.76
C THR A 45 -2.41 20.76 -9.04
N ALA A 46 -3.48 21.00 -8.28
CA ALA A 46 -4.78 20.39 -8.47
C ALA A 46 -5.83 21.46 -8.78
N GLU A 47 -6.69 21.19 -9.76
CA GLU A 47 -7.83 22.04 -10.05
C GLU A 47 -9.09 21.40 -9.44
N VAL A 48 -9.81 22.18 -8.64
CA VAL A 48 -11.06 21.77 -8.02
C VAL A 48 -12.18 22.66 -8.53
N GLN A 49 -13.18 22.04 -9.16
CA GLN A 49 -14.40 22.75 -9.53
C GLN A 49 -15.30 22.86 -8.30
N MET A 50 -15.62 24.10 -7.94
CA MET A 50 -16.59 24.42 -6.90
C MET A 50 -17.95 24.64 -7.53
N GLU A 51 -18.98 24.10 -6.90
CA GLU A 51 -20.37 24.24 -7.33
C GLU A 51 -21.04 25.36 -6.56
N LYS A 52 -21.91 26.11 -7.25
CA LYS A 52 -22.73 27.16 -6.63
C LYS A 52 -23.67 26.58 -5.57
N ASP A 53 -23.74 27.23 -4.41
CA ASP A 53 -24.68 26.88 -3.36
C ASP A 53 -26.07 27.45 -3.66
N THR A 54 -27.04 26.58 -3.93
CA THR A 54 -28.43 26.98 -4.19
C THR A 54 -29.11 27.64 -2.99
N ALA A 55 -28.61 27.40 -1.77
CA ALA A 55 -29.18 27.98 -0.55
C ALA A 55 -28.64 29.39 -0.24
N ALA A 56 -27.49 29.77 -0.81
CA ALA A 56 -26.82 31.03 -0.51
C ALA A 56 -26.22 31.65 -1.80
N PRO A 57 -26.93 32.60 -2.44
CA PRO A 57 -26.47 33.24 -3.67
C PRO A 57 -25.06 33.83 -3.54
N GLY A 58 -24.19 33.52 -4.52
CA GLY A 58 -22.79 33.98 -4.55
C GLY A 58 -21.81 33.12 -3.77
N TRP A 59 -22.29 32.12 -3.02
CA TRP A 59 -21.42 31.13 -2.37
C TRP A 59 -21.19 29.92 -3.28
N TYR A 60 -19.96 29.43 -3.27
CA TYR A 60 -19.51 28.25 -4.00
C TYR A 60 -18.85 27.29 -3.00
N ARG A 61 -19.12 26.00 -3.14
CA ARG A 61 -18.56 24.95 -2.29
C ARG A 61 -17.80 23.92 -3.11
N GLY A 62 -16.67 23.49 -2.57
CA GLY A 62 -15.85 22.43 -3.15
C GLY A 62 -15.27 21.54 -2.07
N ILE A 63 -14.84 20.35 -2.49
CA ILE A 63 -14.20 19.37 -1.62
C ILE A 63 -12.83 19.04 -2.20
N TYR A 64 -11.81 19.05 -1.32
CA TYR A 64 -10.46 18.64 -1.67
C TYR A 64 -9.91 17.70 -0.60
N ILE A 65 -9.18 16.66 -1.02
CA ILE A 65 -8.50 15.73 -0.11
C ILE A 65 -6.99 15.92 -0.32
N PRO A 66 -6.28 16.49 0.66
CA PRO A 66 -4.83 16.69 0.56
C PRO A 66 -4.07 15.37 0.45
N ARG A 67 -3.04 15.34 -0.39
CA ARG A 67 -2.21 14.15 -0.64
C ARG A 67 -0.83 14.22 0.01
N ALA A 68 -0.43 15.39 0.49
CA ALA A 68 0.86 15.64 1.13
C ALA A 68 0.68 16.50 2.39
N LEU A 69 1.63 16.38 3.32
CA LEU A 69 1.73 17.23 4.51
C LEU A 69 2.41 18.56 4.13
N GLY A 70 1.97 19.67 4.75
CA GLY A 70 2.61 20.97 4.56
C GLY A 70 1.64 22.10 4.24
N SER A 71 2.17 23.19 3.70
CA SER A 71 1.39 24.39 3.39
C SER A 71 0.88 24.34 1.95
N TYR A 72 -0.41 24.57 1.77
CA TYR A 72 -1.09 24.67 0.48
C TYR A 72 -1.47 26.12 0.20
N LYS A 73 -1.37 26.53 -1.07
CA LYS A 73 -1.85 27.82 -1.55
C LYS A 73 -3.04 27.60 -2.48
N LEU A 74 -4.13 28.29 -2.22
CA LEU A 74 -5.33 28.24 -3.04
C LEU A 74 -5.45 29.55 -3.79
N ARG A 75 -5.69 29.48 -5.09
CA ARG A 75 -5.84 30.62 -5.99
C ARG A 75 -7.15 30.50 -6.77
N LEU A 76 -7.93 31.57 -6.74
CA LEU A 76 -9.10 31.72 -7.62
C LEU A 76 -8.72 32.42 -8.92
N ALA A 77 -9.53 32.23 -9.95
CA ALA A 77 -9.38 32.92 -11.24
C ALA A 77 -9.41 34.46 -11.10
N ASN A 78 -10.13 34.99 -10.11
CA ASN A 78 -10.17 36.43 -9.80
C ASN A 78 -8.92 36.96 -9.07
N GLY A 79 -7.89 36.14 -8.89
CA GLY A 79 -6.64 36.52 -8.22
C GLY A 79 -6.68 36.46 -6.69
N THR A 80 -7.81 36.09 -6.07
CA THR A 80 -7.87 35.91 -4.61
C THR A 80 -7.04 34.69 -4.21
N THR A 81 -6.13 34.88 -3.25
CA THR A 81 -5.29 33.80 -2.70
C THR A 81 -5.55 33.58 -1.22
N THR A 82 -5.59 32.34 -0.78
CA THR A 82 -5.55 31.97 0.65
C THR A 82 -4.59 30.81 0.88
N SER A 83 -4.19 30.59 2.12
CA SER A 83 -3.27 29.53 2.50
C SER A 83 -3.88 28.61 3.55
N LEU A 84 -3.56 27.33 3.42
CA LEU A 84 -4.00 26.23 4.25
C LEU A 84 -2.77 25.48 4.76
N ARG A 85 -2.82 24.91 5.97
CA ARG A 85 -1.79 23.97 6.44
C ARG A 85 -2.39 22.60 6.73
N VAL A 86 -1.71 21.56 6.26
CA VAL A 86 -2.02 20.15 6.54
C VAL A 86 -0.92 19.62 7.43
N GLU A 87 -1.30 19.19 8.62
CA GLU A 87 -0.39 18.73 9.66
C GLU A 87 -0.60 17.21 9.87
N PRO A 88 0.43 16.48 10.34
CA PRO A 88 0.24 15.08 10.68
C PRO A 88 -0.87 14.96 11.73
N PRO A 89 -1.77 13.97 11.60
CA PRO A 89 -2.85 13.81 12.54
C PRO A 89 -2.29 13.55 13.93
N GLU A 90 -2.64 14.39 14.90
CA GLU A 90 -2.21 14.28 16.30
C GLU A 90 -2.86 13.09 17.05
N LEU A 91 -3.32 12.06 16.35
CA LEU A 91 -4.03 10.93 16.95
C LEU A 91 -3.15 10.24 18.01
N GLU A 92 -1.85 10.09 17.70
CA GLU A 92 -0.84 9.52 18.60
C GLU A 92 -0.65 10.36 19.87
N TYR A 93 -0.73 11.69 19.77
CA TYR A 93 -0.62 12.60 20.92
C TYR A 93 -1.90 12.66 21.76
N ARG A 94 -3.07 12.48 21.13
CA ARG A 94 -4.36 12.50 21.84
C ARG A 94 -4.55 11.28 22.73
N LYS A 95 -4.01 10.13 22.32
CA LYS A 95 -4.03 8.87 23.10
C LYS A 95 -2.64 8.25 23.12
N PRO A 96 -1.74 8.75 23.97
CA PRO A 96 -0.36 8.23 24.06
C PRO A 96 -0.29 6.88 24.79
N GLN A 97 -1.43 6.35 25.28
CA GLN A 97 -1.50 5.10 26.00
C GLN A 97 -1.52 3.92 25.02
N LEU A 98 -0.73 2.90 25.34
CA LEU A 98 -0.74 1.62 24.63
C LEU A 98 -2.11 0.96 24.79
N ASP A 99 -2.79 0.69 23.67
CA ASP A 99 -4.03 -0.10 23.66
C ASP A 99 -3.69 -1.60 23.69
N GLU A 100 -3.36 -2.09 24.89
CA GLU A 100 -3.02 -3.50 25.08
C GLU A 100 -4.17 -4.44 24.70
N GLN A 101 -5.42 -3.99 24.87
CA GLN A 101 -6.58 -4.83 24.61
C GLN A 101 -6.71 -5.09 23.11
N SER A 102 -6.70 -4.04 22.30
CA SER A 102 -6.76 -4.17 20.84
C SER A 102 -5.61 -5.00 20.28
N LEU A 103 -4.40 -4.85 20.84
CA LEU A 103 -3.23 -5.64 20.43
C LEU A 103 -3.37 -7.13 20.78
N LYS A 104 -3.92 -7.47 21.95
CA LYS A 104 -4.18 -8.87 22.35
C LYS A 104 -5.26 -9.50 21.48
N GLU A 105 -6.32 -8.76 21.17
CA GLU A 105 -7.39 -9.21 20.28
C GLU A 105 -6.86 -9.50 18.87
N LEU A 106 -6.06 -8.59 18.31
CA LEU A 106 -5.45 -8.75 16.99
C LEU A 106 -4.47 -9.93 16.93
N ALA A 107 -3.64 -10.10 17.96
CA ALA A 107 -2.74 -11.25 18.07
C ALA A 107 -3.53 -12.57 18.10
N THR A 108 -4.63 -12.61 18.84
CA THR A 108 -5.49 -13.81 18.93
C THR A 108 -6.15 -14.12 17.58
N GLN A 109 -6.67 -13.11 16.88
CA GLN A 109 -7.31 -13.28 15.57
C GLN A 109 -6.35 -13.76 14.48
N THR A 110 -5.07 -13.38 14.58
CA THR A 110 -4.03 -13.78 13.61
C THR A 110 -3.35 -15.11 13.97
N GLY A 111 -3.73 -15.74 15.09
CA GLY A 111 -3.10 -16.96 15.60
C GLY A 111 -1.71 -16.73 16.20
N GLY A 112 -1.35 -15.48 16.49
CA GLY A 112 -0.11 -15.09 17.16
C GLY A 112 -0.26 -14.91 18.67
N SER A 113 0.74 -14.29 19.29
CA SER A 113 0.74 -13.99 20.74
C SER A 113 1.20 -12.57 21.01
N TYR A 114 0.53 -11.88 21.93
CA TYR A 114 0.97 -10.57 22.42
C TYR A 114 2.06 -10.73 23.50
N SER A 115 3.14 -9.96 23.40
CA SER A 115 4.18 -9.88 24.44
C SER A 115 4.50 -8.41 24.73
N GLN A 116 4.60 -8.08 26.02
CA GLN A 116 4.97 -6.73 26.47
C GLN A 116 6.46 -6.44 26.18
N LEU A 117 6.81 -5.17 26.05
CA LEU A 117 8.16 -4.74 25.64
C LEU A 117 9.26 -5.26 26.57
N TRP A 118 9.01 -5.30 27.89
CA TRP A 118 9.97 -5.82 28.87
C TRP A 118 10.13 -7.34 28.82
N ASN A 119 9.18 -8.06 28.22
CA ASN A 119 9.26 -9.51 27.97
C ASN A 119 9.75 -9.83 26.55
N SER A 120 10.36 -8.86 25.85
CA SER A 120 10.82 -9.03 24.47
C SER A 120 11.85 -10.16 24.30
N GLY A 121 12.61 -10.48 25.36
CA GLY A 121 13.53 -11.62 25.36
C GLY A 121 12.87 -12.99 25.20
N GLU A 122 11.57 -13.12 25.45
CA GLU A 122 10.82 -14.38 25.28
C GLU A 122 10.32 -14.59 23.85
N ILE A 123 10.30 -13.53 23.03
CA ILE A 123 9.75 -13.56 21.67
C ILE A 123 10.41 -14.64 20.80
N PRO A 124 11.75 -14.79 20.77
CA PRO A 124 12.39 -15.81 19.94
C PRO A 124 11.92 -17.25 20.24
N GLY A 125 11.51 -17.54 21.47
CA GLY A 125 10.98 -18.85 21.86
C GLY A 125 9.51 -19.08 21.51
N LYS A 126 8.75 -18.00 21.25
CA LYS A 126 7.33 -18.04 20.86
C LYS A 126 7.14 -18.08 19.34
N ILE A 127 8.19 -17.79 18.57
CA ILE A 127 8.17 -17.92 17.12
C ILE A 127 8.33 -19.41 16.81
N ASP A 128 7.27 -20.01 16.27
CA ASP A 128 7.35 -21.35 15.69
C ASP A 128 8.41 -21.33 14.59
N GLN A 129 9.56 -21.94 14.88
CA GLN A 129 10.54 -22.30 13.87
C GLN A 129 9.92 -23.42 13.06
N ARG A 130 8.99 -23.11 12.15
CA ARG A 130 8.65 -24.03 11.09
C ARG A 130 9.93 -24.21 10.30
N PRO A 131 10.58 -25.39 10.32
CA PRO A 131 11.66 -25.63 9.39
C PRO A 131 11.04 -25.37 8.02
N GLU A 132 11.64 -24.44 7.27
CA GLU A 132 11.39 -24.35 5.86
C GLU A 132 11.66 -25.75 5.33
N VAL A 133 10.60 -26.50 5.04
CA VAL A 133 10.73 -27.77 4.36
C VAL A 133 11.11 -27.37 2.96
N ILE A 134 12.40 -27.10 2.78
CA ILE A 134 13.03 -27.07 1.47
C ILE A 134 12.84 -28.50 1.02
N VAL A 135 11.76 -28.74 0.27
CA VAL A 135 11.58 -29.94 -0.52
C VAL A 135 12.70 -29.88 -1.54
N THR A 136 13.88 -30.33 -1.11
CA THR A 136 14.97 -30.66 -2.01
C THR A 136 14.33 -31.67 -2.93
N LYS A 137 14.12 -31.29 -4.19
CA LYS A 137 13.66 -32.22 -5.22
C LYS A 137 14.54 -33.45 -5.08
N ASP A 138 13.94 -34.58 -4.74
CA ASP A 138 14.66 -35.85 -4.60
C ASP A 138 15.61 -35.96 -5.79
N VAL A 139 16.90 -36.08 -5.50
CA VAL A 139 17.90 -36.30 -6.54
C VAL A 139 17.45 -37.55 -7.30
N PRO A 140 17.24 -37.48 -8.63
CA PRO A 140 16.73 -38.63 -9.36
C PRO A 140 17.70 -39.79 -9.17
N LEU A 141 17.21 -40.88 -8.56
CA LEU A 141 17.96 -42.12 -8.41
C LEU A 141 18.29 -42.66 -9.81
N THR A 142 19.55 -42.59 -10.19
CA THR A 142 20.05 -43.07 -11.47
C THR A 142 20.17 -44.60 -11.45
N LEU A 143 19.10 -45.29 -11.82
CA LEU A 143 19.08 -46.78 -11.90
C LEU A 143 20.16 -47.37 -12.82
N TRP A 144 20.67 -46.57 -13.75
CA TRP A 144 21.69 -46.95 -14.72
C TRP A 144 23.12 -46.79 -14.21
N ASP A 145 23.35 -45.95 -13.20
CA ASP A 145 24.68 -45.62 -12.70
C ASP A 145 25.08 -46.52 -11.52
N ASN A 146 25.13 -47.82 -11.77
CA ASN A 146 25.64 -48.79 -10.81
C ASN A 146 26.46 -49.89 -11.50
N TRP A 147 27.36 -50.53 -10.76
CA TRP A 147 28.19 -51.61 -11.32
C TRP A 147 27.35 -52.80 -11.78
N LEU A 148 26.16 -53.01 -11.20
CA LEU A 148 25.30 -54.14 -11.52
C LEU A 148 24.69 -54.02 -12.93
N SER A 149 24.21 -52.84 -13.33
CA SER A 149 23.66 -52.56 -14.65
C SER A 149 24.72 -52.76 -15.73
N LEU A 150 25.97 -52.36 -15.43
CA LEU A 150 27.11 -52.54 -16.31
C LEU A 150 27.46 -54.02 -16.49
N TYR A 151 27.52 -54.80 -15.40
CA TYR A 151 27.74 -56.25 -15.50
C TYR A 151 26.59 -56.97 -16.21
N LEU A 152 25.35 -56.55 -16.00
CA LEU A 152 24.19 -57.13 -16.67
C LEU A 152 24.23 -56.87 -18.18
N LEU A 153 24.55 -55.64 -18.59
CA LEU A 153 24.69 -55.28 -20.00
C LEU A 153 25.86 -56.03 -20.66
N ALA A 154 27.04 -56.04 -20.01
CA ALA A 154 28.20 -56.78 -20.49
C ALA A 154 27.92 -58.29 -20.55
N GLY A 155 27.21 -58.83 -19.57
CA GLY A 155 26.75 -60.21 -19.53
C GLY A 155 25.83 -60.55 -20.69
N LEU A 156 24.84 -59.70 -20.95
CA LEU A 156 23.90 -59.91 -22.05
C LEU A 156 24.60 -59.88 -23.42
N LEU A 157 25.53 -58.93 -23.62
CA LEU A 157 26.36 -58.82 -24.82
C LEU A 157 27.30 -60.02 -25.01
N THR A 158 27.93 -60.48 -23.94
CA THR A 158 28.82 -61.64 -24.01
C THR A 158 28.04 -62.91 -24.30
N VAL A 159 26.87 -63.09 -23.69
CA VAL A 159 25.96 -64.20 -23.98
C VAL A 159 25.48 -64.15 -25.44
N GLU A 160 25.04 -62.99 -25.93
CA GLU A 160 24.66 -62.80 -27.34
C GLU A 160 25.81 -63.18 -28.29
N TRP A 161 27.02 -62.71 -28.01
CA TRP A 161 28.20 -63.05 -28.81
C TRP A 161 28.48 -64.56 -28.82
N ILE A 162 28.39 -65.22 -27.66
CA ILE A 162 28.56 -66.68 -27.56
C ILE A 162 27.48 -67.40 -28.37
N LEU A 163 26.20 -66.99 -28.25
CA LEU A 163 25.11 -67.57 -29.02
C LEU A 163 25.32 -67.38 -30.53
N ARG A 164 25.73 -66.19 -30.98
CA ARG A 164 26.04 -65.95 -32.41
C ARG A 164 27.17 -66.83 -32.90
N LYS A 165 28.22 -67.02 -32.09
CA LYS A 165 29.35 -67.88 -32.44
C LYS A 165 28.96 -69.35 -32.51
N LEU A 166 28.09 -69.81 -31.62
CA LEU A 166 27.55 -71.18 -31.64
C LEU A 166 26.58 -71.41 -32.80
N ALA A 167 25.80 -70.39 -33.17
CA ALA A 167 24.90 -70.42 -34.32
C ALA A 167 25.61 -70.22 -35.68
N GLN A 168 26.95 -70.12 -35.71
CA GLN A 168 27.77 -69.92 -36.91
C GLN A 168 27.39 -68.69 -37.76
N LEU A 169 26.85 -67.64 -37.13
CA LEU A 169 26.48 -66.39 -37.81
C LEU A 169 27.66 -65.37 -37.89
N LEU A 170 28.89 -65.85 -37.67
CA LEU A 170 30.12 -65.07 -37.59
C LEU A 170 31.28 -65.81 -38.25
#